data_AF-A0A0X3NES1-F1
#
_entry.id   AF-A0A0X3NES1-F1
#
_cell.length_a   1.000
_cell.length_b   1.000
_cell.length_c   1.000
_cell.angle_alpha   90.00
_cell.angle_beta   90.00
_cell.angle_gamma   90.00
#
_symmetry.space_group_name_H-M   'P 1'
#
loop_
_entity.id
_entity.type
_entity.pdbx_description
1 polymer ?
#
loop_
_entity_poly.entity_id
_entity_poly.type
_entity_poly.pdbx_seq_one_letter_code
_entity_poly.pdbx_strand_id
1 'polypeptide(L)'
;SISDIKRAYRKLSLELHPDKNPDDPDASRKFRQLTTVYHTLKDEELRRSYDSVLDNGLPDWRTPVFYYRTLRKMSNTELALLATTFSIIIHFAALWGHTLEKRWMLHERLETHYKRHKASDKRKIAIDAEIAEQLKEIASPTLWDILPIYLIRVFFNFIRSIPSFISFVIKFIKDLAEEKKRTKEEIKGADKFCYHSVRFHFCTLNAFFFSFNPYYAFSSPSL
;
A
#
# COMPACT_ATOMS: atom_id res chain seq x y z
N SER A 1 -2.03 32.27 -39.34
CA SER A 1 -2.46 30.96 -39.88
C SER A 1 -1.44 30.44 -40.91
N ILE A 2 -1.46 29.15 -41.28
CA ILE A 2 -0.51 28.59 -42.29
C ILE A 2 -0.59 29.33 -43.64
N SER A 3 -1.78 29.79 -44.02
CA SER A 3 -1.98 30.63 -45.21
C SER A 3 -1.26 31.97 -45.11
N ASP A 4 -1.20 32.57 -43.91
CA ASP A 4 -0.50 33.84 -43.71
C ASP A 4 1.01 33.66 -43.79
N ILE A 5 1.53 32.54 -43.25
CA ILE A 5 2.95 32.18 -43.34
C ILE A 5 3.36 31.99 -44.81
N LYS A 6 2.55 31.27 -45.60
CA LYS A 6 2.78 31.09 -47.04
C LYS A 6 2.73 32.42 -47.80
N ARG A 7 1.80 33.31 -47.45
CA ARG A 7 1.67 34.64 -48.06
C ARG A 7 2.89 35.51 -47.75
N ALA A 8 3.31 35.55 -46.49
CA ALA A 8 4.49 36.30 -46.05
C ALA A 8 5.78 35.78 -46.70
N TYR A 9 5.94 34.45 -46.78
CA TYR A 9 7.07 33.82 -47.48
C TYR A 9 7.14 34.25 -48.94
N ARG A 10 6.03 34.16 -49.70
CA ARG A 10 6.01 34.56 -51.12
C ARG A 10 6.41 36.02 -51.32
N LYS A 11 5.96 36.92 -50.46
CA LYS A 11 6.32 38.34 -50.53
C LYS A 11 7.82 38.54 -50.29
N LEU A 12 8.36 37.99 -49.20
CA LEU A 12 9.77 38.12 -48.84
C LEU A 12 10.70 37.39 -49.81
N SER A 13 10.28 36.27 -50.41
CA SER A 13 11.07 35.55 -51.40
C SER A 13 11.27 36.37 -52.68
N LEU A 14 10.30 37.20 -53.06
CA LEU A 14 10.43 38.09 -54.21
C LEU A 14 11.33 39.28 -53.91
N GLU A 15 11.32 39.79 -52.69
CA GLU A 15 12.15 40.92 -52.25
C GLU A 15 13.62 40.50 -52.05
N LEU A 16 13.86 39.31 -51.48
CA LEU A 16 15.20 38.82 -51.12
C LEU A 16 15.81 37.86 -52.17
N HIS A 17 15.24 37.77 -53.37
CA HIS A 17 15.75 36.86 -54.40
C HIS A 17 17.16 37.29 -54.88
N PRO A 18 18.14 36.38 -55.00
CA PRO A 18 19.50 36.73 -55.42
C PRO A 18 19.55 37.31 -56.85
N ASP A 19 18.64 36.89 -57.74
CA ASP A 19 18.54 37.42 -59.12
C ASP A 19 18.13 38.91 -59.17
N LYS A 20 17.33 39.36 -58.19
CA LYS A 20 16.89 40.77 -58.13
C LYS A 20 17.85 41.68 -57.36
N ASN A 21 18.72 41.09 -56.55
CA ASN A 21 19.71 41.81 -55.74
C ASN A 21 21.12 41.27 -56.02
N PRO A 22 21.63 41.37 -57.27
CA PRO A 22 22.96 40.88 -57.62
C PRO A 22 24.08 41.64 -56.92
N ASP A 23 23.82 42.89 -56.50
CA ASP A 23 24.79 43.77 -55.84
C ASP A 23 24.94 43.49 -54.33
N ASP A 24 24.03 42.71 -53.72
CA ASP A 24 24.08 42.34 -52.31
C ASP A 24 24.76 40.97 -52.14
N PRO A 25 26.02 40.90 -51.63
CA PRO A 25 26.71 39.63 -51.43
C PRO A 25 26.00 38.72 -50.40
N ASP A 26 25.12 39.28 -49.57
CA ASP A 26 24.38 38.55 -48.55
C ASP A 26 23.00 38.05 -49.01
N ALA A 27 22.55 38.40 -50.21
CA ALA A 27 21.22 38.02 -50.73
C ALA A 27 21.01 36.51 -50.69
N SER A 28 22.02 35.72 -51.08
CA SER A 28 21.98 34.25 -51.03
C SER A 28 21.80 33.73 -49.59
N ARG A 29 22.49 34.33 -48.62
CA ARG A 29 22.41 33.95 -47.20
C ARG A 29 21.02 34.29 -46.63
N LYS A 30 20.50 35.48 -46.90
CA LYS A 30 19.18 35.93 -46.46
C LYS A 30 18.07 35.04 -47.04
N PHE A 31 18.17 34.66 -48.32
CA PHE A 31 17.21 33.77 -48.96
C PHE A 31 17.23 32.35 -48.36
N ARG A 32 18.42 31.81 -48.05
CA ARG A 32 18.56 30.53 -47.33
C ARG A 32 17.91 30.58 -45.96
N GLN A 33 18.18 31.64 -45.18
CA GLN A 33 17.56 31.85 -43.87
C GLN A 33 16.03 31.93 -43.96
N LEU A 34 15.49 32.67 -44.92
CA LEU A 34 14.05 32.75 -45.16
C LEU A 34 13.44 31.38 -45.45
N THR A 35 14.11 30.57 -46.26
CA THR A 35 13.68 29.20 -46.60
C THR A 35 13.68 28.30 -45.37
N THR A 36 14.73 28.38 -44.54
CA THR A 36 14.81 27.64 -43.28
C THR A 36 13.68 28.02 -42.32
N VAL A 37 13.43 29.32 -42.14
CA VAL A 37 12.34 29.82 -41.27
C VAL A 37 10.99 29.32 -41.76
N TYR A 38 10.72 29.39 -43.07
CA TYR A 38 9.47 28.86 -43.63
C TYR A 38 9.32 27.35 -43.39
N HIS A 39 10.39 26.57 -43.56
CA HIS A 39 10.36 25.13 -43.32
C HIS A 39 10.04 24.81 -41.85
N THR A 40 10.68 25.50 -40.91
CA THR A 40 10.44 25.34 -39.47
C THR A 40 9.02 25.74 -39.07
N LEU A 41 8.50 26.84 -39.61
CA LEU A 41 7.15 27.32 -39.27
C LEU A 41 6.01 26.58 -39.99
N LYS A 42 6.31 25.87 -41.09
CA LYS A 42 5.34 25.09 -41.87
C LYS A 42 4.98 23.78 -41.16
N ASP A 43 5.95 23.12 -40.54
CA ASP A 43 5.76 21.86 -39.82
C ASP A 43 5.35 22.15 -38.38
N GLU A 44 4.27 21.50 -37.94
CA GLU A 44 3.70 21.68 -36.61
C GLU A 44 4.67 21.19 -35.51
N GLU A 45 5.42 20.11 -35.74
CA GLU A 45 6.36 19.58 -34.74
C GLU A 45 7.59 20.50 -34.59
N LEU A 46 8.16 20.93 -35.72
CA LEU A 46 9.29 21.86 -35.72
C LEU A 46 8.90 23.22 -35.14
N ARG A 47 7.69 23.69 -35.43
CA ARG A 47 7.16 24.92 -34.86
C ARG A 47 6.99 24.82 -33.35
N ARG A 48 6.43 23.72 -32.84
CA ARG A 48 6.33 23.49 -31.39
C ARG A 48 7.70 23.45 -30.72
N SER A 49 8.69 22.82 -31.36
CA SER A 49 10.07 22.80 -30.88
C SER A 49 10.66 24.22 -30.84
N TYR A 50 10.49 25.00 -31.91
CA TYR A 50 10.94 26.39 -31.98
C TYR A 50 10.28 27.28 -30.91
N ASP A 51 8.95 27.21 -30.78
CA ASP A 51 8.20 27.95 -29.77
C ASP A 51 8.63 27.53 -28.36
N SER A 52 8.92 26.23 -28.15
CA SER A 52 9.47 25.75 -26.88
C SER A 52 10.86 26.32 -26.60
N VAL A 53 11.75 26.44 -27.58
CA VAL A 53 13.07 27.04 -27.37
C VAL A 53 12.95 28.54 -27.09
N LEU A 54 11.98 29.21 -27.72
CA LEU A 54 11.73 30.64 -27.51
C LEU A 54 11.28 30.93 -26.07
N ASP A 55 10.37 30.14 -25.54
CA ASP A 55 9.86 30.30 -24.17
C ASP A 55 10.88 29.87 -23.11
N ASN A 56 11.73 28.88 -23.45
CA ASN A 56 12.46 28.10 -22.45
C ASN A 56 13.98 28.25 -22.51
N GLY A 57 14.46 28.96 -23.52
CA GLY A 57 15.87 29.03 -23.86
C GLY A 57 16.35 27.80 -24.63
N LEU A 58 17.58 27.87 -25.13
CA LEU A 58 18.23 26.71 -25.74
C LEU A 58 18.46 25.62 -24.68
N PRO A 59 18.19 24.35 -25.01
CA PRO A 59 18.50 23.25 -24.10
C PRO A 59 20.01 23.13 -23.95
N ASP A 60 20.56 23.58 -22.82
CA ASP A 60 21.94 23.26 -22.46
C ASP A 60 22.00 21.84 -21.90
N TRP A 61 22.64 20.92 -22.64
CA TRP A 61 22.78 19.51 -22.27
C TRP A 61 23.53 19.30 -20.94
N ARG A 62 24.24 20.32 -20.44
CA ARG A 62 24.89 20.29 -19.12
C ARG A 62 23.98 20.69 -17.97
N THR A 63 22.81 21.27 -18.23
CA THR A 63 21.92 21.73 -17.16
C THR A 63 20.91 20.65 -16.75
N PRO A 64 20.81 20.32 -15.46
CA PRO A 64 19.85 19.32 -14.97
C PRO A 64 18.39 19.72 -15.23
N VAL A 65 18.13 21.02 -15.41
CA VAL A 65 16.81 21.60 -15.72
C VAL A 65 16.21 21.03 -17.02
N PHE A 66 17.05 20.68 -18.00
CA PHE A 66 16.60 20.03 -19.25
C PHE A 66 15.88 18.71 -18.98
N TYR A 67 16.39 17.91 -18.03
CA TYR A 67 15.79 16.63 -17.68
C TYR A 67 14.45 16.81 -16.97
N TYR A 68 14.35 17.77 -16.03
CA TYR A 68 13.12 18.00 -15.28
C TYR A 68 11.95 18.52 -16.13
N ARG A 69 12.20 19.18 -17.25
CA ARG A 69 11.15 19.70 -18.13
C ARG A 69 10.48 18.64 -19.00
N THR A 70 11.26 17.68 -19.46
CA THR A 70 10.81 16.64 -20.40
C THR A 70 10.27 15.42 -19.68
N LEU A 71 10.70 15.19 -18.43
CA LEU A 71 10.16 14.11 -17.60
C LEU A 71 8.66 14.35 -17.36
N ARG A 72 7.84 13.50 -17.97
CA ARG A 72 6.43 13.37 -17.65
C ARG A 72 6.30 13.19 -16.14
N LYS A 73 5.52 14.07 -15.49
CA LYS A 73 5.20 13.91 -14.06
C LYS A 73 4.51 12.57 -13.89
N MET A 74 5.25 11.57 -13.41
CA MET A 74 4.73 10.23 -13.18
C MET A 74 3.63 10.35 -12.13
N SER A 75 2.46 9.79 -12.43
CA SER A 75 1.36 9.77 -11.47
C SER A 75 1.83 9.03 -10.22
N ASN A 76 1.33 9.40 -9.03
CA ASN A 76 1.62 8.68 -7.79
C ASN A 76 1.32 7.17 -7.92
N THR A 77 0.35 6.81 -8.77
CA THR A 77 0.02 5.42 -9.10
C THR A 77 1.14 4.73 -9.89
N GLU A 78 1.69 5.38 -10.90
CA GLU A 78 2.81 4.84 -11.71
C GLU A 78 4.05 4.65 -10.83
N LEU A 79 4.33 5.61 -9.94
CA LEU A 79 5.44 5.51 -8.98
C LEU A 79 5.24 4.38 -7.96
N ALA A 80 4.02 4.23 -7.42
CA ALA A 80 3.71 3.16 -6.48
C ALA A 80 3.83 1.77 -7.13
N LEU A 81 3.41 1.63 -8.39
CA LEU A 81 3.57 0.38 -9.14
C LEU A 81 5.05 0.03 -9.34
N LEU A 82 5.89 1.01 -9.69
CA LEU A 82 7.32 0.77 -9.80
C LEU A 82 7.95 0.41 -8.46
N ALA A 83 7.62 1.13 -7.39
CA ALA A 83 8.14 0.83 -6.06
C ALA A 83 7.77 -0.59 -5.59
N THR A 84 6.54 -1.03 -5.87
CA THR A 84 6.09 -2.39 -5.51
C THR A 84 6.79 -3.46 -6.33
N THR A 85 7.02 -3.27 -7.64
CA THR A 85 7.77 -4.24 -8.46
C THR A 85 9.22 -4.34 -8.01
N PHE A 86 9.88 -3.23 -7.71
CA PHE A 86 11.24 -3.24 -7.15
C PHE A 86 11.28 -3.97 -5.79
N SER A 87 10.31 -3.71 -4.90
CA SER A 87 10.24 -4.41 -3.62
C SER A 87 10.07 -5.92 -3.77
N ILE A 88 9.29 -6.39 -4.76
CA ILE A 88 9.11 -7.81 -5.05
C ILE A 88 10.42 -8.43 -5.55
N ILE A 89 11.12 -7.74 -6.45
CA ILE A 89 12.41 -8.19 -7.00
C ILE A 89 13.45 -8.32 -5.88
N ILE A 90 13.56 -7.31 -5.01
CA ILE A 90 14.49 -7.31 -3.87
C ILE A 90 14.17 -8.48 -2.92
N HIS A 91 12.89 -8.68 -2.60
CA HIS A 91 12.47 -9.75 -1.70
C HIS A 91 12.76 -11.14 -2.30
N PHE A 92 12.51 -11.32 -3.60
CA PHE A 92 12.87 -12.54 -4.32
C PHE A 92 14.40 -12.77 -4.28
N ALA A 93 15.20 -11.75 -4.57
CA ALA A 93 16.65 -11.84 -4.50
C ALA A 93 17.16 -12.22 -3.09
N ALA A 94 16.52 -11.72 -2.03
CA ALA A 94 16.86 -12.08 -0.65
C ALA A 94 16.56 -13.56 -0.33
N LEU A 95 15.41 -14.08 -0.78
CA LEU A 95 15.05 -15.49 -0.63
C LEU A 95 16.05 -16.40 -1.37
N TRP A 96 16.45 -16.00 -2.57
CA TRP A 96 17.51 -16.69 -3.31
C TRP A 96 18.86 -16.59 -2.60
N GLY A 97 19.23 -15.41 -2.09
CA GLY A 97 20.45 -15.21 -1.30
C GLY A 97 20.59 -16.19 -0.14
N HIS A 98 19.53 -16.37 0.65
CA HIS A 98 19.52 -17.32 1.78
C HIS A 98 19.72 -18.78 1.31
N THR A 99 19.14 -19.17 0.17
CA THR A 99 19.33 -20.53 -0.36
C THR A 99 20.69 -20.75 -0.98
N LEU A 100 21.25 -19.72 -1.61
CA LEU A 100 22.63 -19.73 -2.10
C LEU A 100 23.58 -19.88 -0.92
N GLU A 101 23.45 -19.07 0.13
CA GLU A 101 24.32 -19.12 1.31
C GLU A 101 24.41 -20.53 1.91
N LYS A 102 23.26 -21.23 2.05
CA LYS A 102 23.24 -22.62 2.51
C LYS A 102 24.03 -23.56 1.59
N ARG A 103 23.91 -23.40 0.27
CA ARG A 103 24.66 -24.21 -0.71
C ARG A 103 26.16 -23.91 -0.65
N TRP A 104 26.55 -22.65 -0.53
CA TRP A 104 27.94 -22.24 -0.37
C TRP A 104 28.56 -22.81 0.92
N MET A 105 27.86 -22.70 2.04
CA MET A 105 28.29 -23.28 3.33
C MET A 105 28.52 -24.80 3.27
N LEU A 106 27.64 -25.53 2.58
CA LEU A 106 27.80 -26.97 2.37
C LEU A 106 29.04 -27.28 1.51
N HIS A 107 29.29 -26.48 0.48
CA HIS A 107 30.48 -26.65 -0.37
C HIS A 107 31.78 -26.42 0.40
N GLU A 108 31.83 -25.38 1.24
CA GLU A 108 32.99 -25.10 2.09
C GLU A 108 33.24 -26.22 3.12
N ARG A 109 32.16 -26.76 3.72
CA ARG A 109 32.25 -27.93 4.60
C ARG A 109 32.85 -29.13 3.86
N LEU A 110 32.42 -29.40 2.63
CA LEU A 110 32.99 -30.48 1.80
C LEU A 110 34.50 -30.29 1.60
N GLU A 111 34.92 -29.10 1.16
CA GLU A 111 36.33 -28.81 0.91
C GLU A 111 37.20 -28.99 2.16
N THR A 112 36.72 -28.53 3.31
CA THR A 112 37.46 -28.69 4.58
C THR A 112 37.56 -30.16 4.99
N HIS A 113 36.50 -30.96 4.80
CA HIS A 113 36.56 -32.41 5.03
C HIS A 113 37.52 -33.12 4.05
N TYR A 114 37.55 -32.72 2.76
CA TYR A 114 38.47 -33.28 1.76
C TYR A 114 39.94 -32.95 2.08
N LYS A 115 40.22 -31.74 2.58
CA LYS A 115 41.58 -31.32 2.98
C LYS A 115 42.05 -32.05 4.25
N ARG A 116 41.16 -32.26 5.23
CA ARG A 116 41.48 -32.96 6.50
C ARG A 116 41.65 -34.46 6.33
N HIS A 117 40.87 -35.06 5.43
CA HIS A 117 40.98 -36.46 5.08
C HIS A 117 41.47 -36.57 3.64
N LYS A 118 42.77 -36.79 3.46
CA LYS A 118 43.37 -37.32 2.22
C LYS A 118 42.90 -38.78 2.02
N ALA A 119 41.58 -38.97 1.95
CA ALA A 119 40.90 -40.19 2.37
C ALA A 119 40.71 -41.17 1.22
N SER A 120 40.78 -42.46 1.60
CA SER A 120 40.29 -43.61 0.82
C SER A 120 38.93 -43.32 0.17
N ASP A 121 38.79 -43.72 -1.09
CA ASP A 121 37.63 -43.39 -1.95
C ASP A 121 36.26 -43.72 -1.35
N LYS A 122 36.19 -44.70 -0.42
CA LYS A 122 34.96 -45.06 0.30
C LYS A 122 34.41 -43.94 1.21
N ARG A 123 35.29 -43.13 1.84
CA ARG A 123 34.84 -42.01 2.68
C ARG A 123 34.34 -40.84 1.84
N LYS A 124 34.89 -40.63 0.64
CA LYS A 124 34.40 -39.61 -0.30
C LYS A 124 32.97 -39.93 -0.74
N ILE A 125 32.73 -41.19 -1.12
CA ILE A 125 31.40 -41.66 -1.52
C ILE A 125 30.37 -41.47 -0.39
N ALA A 126 30.75 -41.73 0.87
CA ALA A 126 29.88 -41.52 2.01
C ALA A 126 29.56 -40.02 2.27
N ILE A 127 30.57 -39.15 2.15
CA ILE A 127 30.39 -37.69 2.29
C ILE A 127 29.54 -37.13 1.15
N ASP A 128 29.78 -37.56 -0.09
CA ASP A 128 29.00 -37.14 -1.26
C ASP A 128 27.53 -37.57 -1.13
N ALA A 129 27.28 -38.77 -0.57
CA ALA A 129 25.93 -39.25 -0.28
C ALA A 129 25.23 -38.43 0.82
N GLU A 130 25.93 -38.09 1.91
CA GLU A 130 25.41 -37.25 2.99
C GLU A 130 25.06 -35.83 2.49
N ILE A 131 25.91 -35.27 1.62
CA ILE A 131 25.66 -33.95 1.02
C ILE A 131 24.49 -33.99 0.06
N ALA A 132 24.34 -35.05 -0.75
CA ALA A 132 23.19 -35.23 -1.63
C ALA A 132 21.88 -35.36 -0.85
N GLU A 133 21.91 -36.00 0.32
CA GLU A 133 20.77 -36.09 1.23
C GLU A 133 20.42 -34.73 1.85
N GLN A 134 21.41 -33.99 2.35
CA GLN A 134 21.23 -32.63 2.87
C GLN A 134 20.75 -31.64 1.79
N LEU A 135 21.20 -31.80 0.54
CA LEU A 135 20.74 -30.97 -0.58
C LEU A 135 19.27 -31.23 -0.92
N LYS A 136 18.80 -32.46 -0.74
CA LYS A 136 17.39 -32.85 -0.97
C LYS A 136 16.44 -32.27 0.07
N GLU A 137 16.94 -32.03 1.28
CA GLU A 137 16.19 -31.38 2.37
C GLU A 137 16.05 -29.86 2.17
N ILE A 138 16.97 -29.23 1.43
CA ILE A 138 16.91 -27.81 1.10
C ILE A 138 15.98 -27.60 -0.11
N ALA A 139 14.68 -27.45 0.16
CA ALA A 139 13.70 -27.09 -0.84
C ALA A 139 14.05 -25.73 -1.50
N SER A 140 14.11 -25.72 -2.84
CA SER A 140 14.28 -24.47 -3.61
C SER A 140 13.10 -23.54 -3.37
N PRO A 141 13.33 -22.22 -3.21
CA PRO A 141 12.25 -21.28 -2.94
C PRO A 141 11.28 -21.31 -4.13
N THR A 142 10.02 -21.61 -3.87
CA THR A 142 9.00 -21.62 -4.91
C THR A 142 8.39 -20.23 -5.06
N LEU A 143 7.81 -19.93 -6.22
CA LEU A 143 7.09 -18.66 -6.43
C LEU A 143 5.92 -18.47 -5.45
N TRP A 144 5.47 -19.54 -4.79
CA TRP A 144 4.42 -19.51 -3.78
C TRP A 144 4.87 -19.00 -2.41
N ASP A 145 6.18 -18.90 -2.19
CA ASP A 145 6.78 -18.42 -0.93
C ASP A 145 7.03 -16.91 -0.94
N ILE A 146 6.70 -16.22 -2.04
CA ILE A 146 6.83 -14.76 -2.13
C ILE A 146 5.73 -14.13 -1.26
N LEU A 147 6.15 -13.28 -0.32
CA LEU A 147 5.32 -12.67 0.72
C LEU A 147 3.97 -12.08 0.24
N PRO A 148 3.85 -11.43 -0.93
CA PRO A 148 2.56 -10.96 -1.44
C PRO A 148 1.57 -12.09 -1.73
N ILE A 149 2.03 -13.20 -2.30
CA ILE A 149 1.18 -14.35 -2.66
C ILE A 149 0.80 -15.12 -1.38
N TYR A 150 1.75 -15.27 -0.45
CA TYR A 150 1.50 -15.86 0.85
C TYR A 150 0.45 -15.05 1.65
N LEU A 151 0.59 -13.73 1.71
CA LEU A 151 -0.37 -12.86 2.39
C LEU A 151 -1.77 -12.97 1.78
N ILE A 152 -1.88 -13.00 0.45
CA ILE A 152 -3.15 -13.20 -0.24
C ILE A 152 -3.77 -14.54 0.17
N ARG A 153 -3.00 -15.63 0.17
CA ARG A 153 -3.48 -16.96 0.56
C ARG A 153 -3.92 -17.02 2.02
N VAL A 154 -3.13 -16.47 2.94
CA VAL A 154 -3.46 -16.41 4.37
C VAL A 154 -4.71 -15.55 4.59
N PHE A 155 -4.84 -14.44 3.88
CA PHE A 155 -6.01 -13.58 3.94
C PHE A 155 -7.28 -14.30 3.47
N PHE A 156 -7.24 -15.02 2.35
CA PHE A 156 -8.37 -15.82 1.90
C PHE A 156 -8.73 -16.96 2.87
N ASN A 157 -7.73 -17.61 3.47
CA ASN A 157 -7.95 -18.62 4.51
C ASN A 157 -8.57 -18.02 5.77
N PHE A 158 -8.13 -16.82 6.15
CA PHE A 158 -8.71 -16.08 7.26
C PHE A 158 -10.17 -15.73 6.96
N ILE A 159 -10.49 -15.19 5.78
CA ILE A 159 -11.87 -14.91 5.34
C ILE A 159 -12.74 -16.16 5.42
N ARG A 160 -12.21 -17.31 4.98
CA ARG A 160 -12.95 -18.58 5.03
C ARG A 160 -13.19 -19.09 6.47
N SER A 161 -12.37 -18.66 7.43
CA SER A 161 -12.50 -18.96 8.86
C SER A 161 -13.39 -17.98 9.63
N ILE A 162 -13.76 -16.84 9.04
CA ILE A 162 -14.61 -15.82 9.67
C ILE A 162 -15.98 -16.38 10.12
N PRO A 163 -16.70 -17.25 9.38
CA PRO A 163 -18.03 -17.70 9.77
C PRO A 163 -18.07 -18.47 11.10
N SER A 164 -17.08 -19.32 11.36
CA SER A 164 -16.99 -20.07 12.62
C SER A 164 -16.70 -19.15 13.80
N PHE A 165 -15.85 -18.15 13.59
CA PHE A 165 -15.54 -17.14 14.59
C PHE A 165 -16.74 -16.22 14.90
N ILE A 166 -17.48 -15.78 13.88
CA ILE A 166 -18.71 -15.00 14.07
C ILE A 166 -19.75 -15.79 14.85
N SER A 167 -19.93 -17.07 14.53
CA SER A 167 -20.86 -17.95 15.26
C SER A 167 -20.50 -18.06 16.75
N PHE A 168 -19.21 -18.18 17.07
CA PHE A 168 -18.72 -18.19 18.45
C PHE A 168 -19.00 -16.86 19.17
N VAL A 169 -18.72 -15.72 18.53
CA VAL A 169 -18.97 -14.38 19.12
C VAL A 169 -20.45 -14.13 19.36
N ILE A 170 -21.33 -14.52 18.42
CA ILE A 170 -22.78 -14.39 18.60
C ILE A 170 -23.27 -15.22 19.78
N LYS A 171 -22.75 -16.44 19.96
CA LYS A 171 -23.09 -17.28 21.11
C LYS A 171 -22.66 -16.63 22.42
N PHE A 172 -21.44 -16.10 22.48
CA PHE A 172 -20.91 -15.42 23.65
C PHE A 172 -21.74 -14.18 24.04
N ILE A 173 -22.19 -13.39 23.06
CA ILE A 173 -23.04 -12.21 23.31
C ILE A 173 -24.42 -12.63 23.85
N LYS A 174 -24.99 -13.73 23.35
CA LYS A 174 -26.28 -14.24 23.84
C LYS A 174 -26.18 -14.70 25.29
N ASP A 175 -25.13 -15.45 25.63
CA ASP A 175 -24.90 -15.94 26.98
C ASP A 175 -24.75 -14.77 27.98
N LEU A 176 -23.96 -13.74 27.62
CA LEU A 176 -23.83 -12.51 28.41
C LEU A 176 -25.17 -11.74 28.55
N ALA A 177 -26.01 -11.75 27.51
CA ALA A 177 -27.31 -11.08 27.55
C ALA A 177 -28.30 -11.82 28.46
N GLU A 178 -28.25 -13.15 28.52
CA GLU A 178 -29.05 -13.96 29.43
C GLU A 178 -28.62 -13.80 30.88
N GLU A 179 -27.32 -13.80 31.16
CA GLU A 179 -26.78 -13.57 32.50
C GLU A 179 -27.16 -12.18 33.04
N LYS A 180 -27.11 -11.15 32.18
CA LYS A 180 -27.57 -9.80 32.51
C LYS A 180 -29.08 -9.72 32.77
N LYS A 181 -29.89 -10.59 32.16
CA LYS A 181 -31.33 -10.66 32.46
C LYS A 181 -31.58 -11.31 33.82
N ARG A 182 -30.90 -12.42 34.12
CA ARG A 182 -31.01 -13.11 35.42
C ARG A 182 -30.64 -12.19 36.58
N THR A 183 -29.50 -11.51 36.49
CA THR A 183 -29.05 -10.56 37.52
C THR A 183 -30.04 -9.40 37.71
N LYS A 184 -30.66 -8.88 36.63
CA LYS A 184 -31.71 -7.86 36.73
C LYS A 184 -32.99 -8.36 37.39
N GLU A 185 -33.37 -9.61 37.13
CA GLU A 185 -34.55 -10.23 37.75
C GLU A 185 -34.31 -10.50 39.25
N GLU A 186 -33.11 -10.95 39.61
CA GLU A 186 -32.67 -11.11 41.00
C GLU A 186 -32.69 -9.79 41.77
N ILE A 187 -32.13 -8.70 41.19
CA ILE A 187 -32.15 -7.36 41.80
C ILE A 187 -33.59 -6.85 41.98
N LYS A 188 -34.44 -6.98 40.95
CA LYS A 188 -35.86 -6.58 41.05
C LYS A 188 -36.62 -7.39 42.10
N GLY A 189 -36.30 -8.67 42.25
CA GLY A 189 -36.85 -9.54 43.29
C GLY A 189 -36.41 -9.10 44.68
N ALA A 190 -35.11 -8.80 44.86
CA ALA A 190 -34.53 -8.31 46.10
C ALA A 190 -35.11 -6.95 46.53
N ASP A 191 -35.26 -6.00 45.60
CA ASP A 191 -35.89 -4.70 45.85
C ASP A 191 -37.34 -4.86 46.32
N LYS A 192 -38.10 -5.77 45.68
CA LYS A 192 -39.49 -6.06 46.06
C LYS A 192 -39.58 -6.72 47.43
N PHE A 193 -38.65 -7.61 47.76
CA PHE A 193 -38.56 -8.25 49.08
C PHE A 193 -38.18 -7.24 50.17
N CYS A 194 -37.20 -6.37 49.92
CA CYS A 194 -36.84 -5.26 50.81
C CYS A 194 -38.02 -4.31 51.05
N TYR A 195 -38.75 -3.92 50.00
CA TYR A 195 -39.93 -3.06 50.15
C TYR A 195 -41.02 -3.71 51.01
N HIS A 196 -41.25 -5.02 50.81
CA HIS A 196 -42.22 -5.76 51.61
C HIS A 196 -41.77 -5.93 53.06
N SER A 197 -40.48 -6.22 53.29
CA SER A 197 -39.89 -6.36 54.63
C SER A 197 -39.91 -5.04 55.42
N VAL A 198 -39.51 -3.92 54.79
CA VAL A 198 -39.58 -2.59 55.40
C VAL A 198 -41.02 -2.20 55.71
N ARG A 199 -41.96 -2.49 54.80
CA ARG A 199 -43.40 -2.24 55.03
C ARG A 199 -43.97 -3.10 56.15
N PHE A 200 -43.52 -4.35 56.28
CA PHE A 200 -43.91 -5.23 57.38
C PHE A 200 -43.36 -4.74 58.72
N HIS A 201 -42.08 -4.35 58.77
CA HIS A 201 -41.46 -3.74 59.96
C HIS A 201 -42.09 -2.40 60.36
N PHE A 202 -42.50 -1.58 59.39
CA PHE A 202 -43.19 -0.32 59.66
C PHE A 202 -44.61 -0.54 60.23
N CYS A 203 -45.33 -1.56 59.75
CA CYS A 203 -46.63 -1.96 60.30
C CYS A 203 -46.50 -2.54 61.71
N THR A 204 -45.48 -3.36 62.00
CA THR A 204 -45.28 -3.93 63.34
C THR A 204 -44.82 -2.88 64.34
N LEU A 205 -43.97 -1.92 63.95
CA LEU A 205 -43.59 -0.78 64.79
C LEU A 205 -44.79 0.12 65.10
N ASN A 206 -45.67 0.41 64.13
CA ASN A 206 -46.91 1.17 64.40
C ASN A 206 -47.89 0.40 65.31
N ALA A 207 -48.01 -0.92 65.15
CA ALA A 207 -48.83 -1.75 66.03
C ALA A 207 -48.25 -1.83 67.47
N PHE A 208 -46.93 -1.81 67.60
CA PHE A 208 -46.24 -1.76 68.89
C PHE A 208 -46.38 -0.39 69.57
N PHE A 209 -46.33 0.70 68.79
CA PHE A 209 -46.60 2.06 69.27
C PHE A 209 -48.07 2.23 69.73
N PHE A 210 -49.00 1.54 69.09
CA PHE A 210 -50.42 1.53 69.48
C PHE A 210 -50.72 0.71 70.74
N SER A 211 -49.86 -0.24 71.12
CA SER A 211 -50.06 -1.06 72.33
C SER A 211 -49.44 -0.46 73.60
N PHE A 212 -48.62 0.60 73.48
CA PHE A 212 -47.90 1.20 74.61
C PHE A 212 -48.41 2.57 75.07
N ASN A 213 -49.54 3.05 74.56
CA ASN A 213 -50.14 4.30 75.01
C ASN A 213 -51.58 4.07 75.51
N PRO A 214 -51.79 3.83 76.82
CA PRO A 214 -53.10 3.98 77.41
C PRO A 214 -53.36 5.49 77.52
N TYR A 215 -54.58 5.94 77.27
CA TYR A 215 -54.99 7.35 77.13
C TYR A 215 -54.70 7.93 75.74
N TYR A 216 -55.68 7.82 74.85
CA TYR A 216 -56.57 8.95 74.57
C TYR A 216 -57.85 8.43 73.90
N ALA A 217 -58.96 8.66 74.59
CA ALA A 217 -60.31 8.48 74.10
C ALA A 217 -60.68 9.59 73.10
N PHE A 218 -61.74 9.33 72.34
CA PHE A 218 -62.64 10.31 71.71
C PHE A 218 -62.16 11.01 70.43
N SER A 219 -62.68 10.58 69.28
CA SER A 219 -63.88 11.20 68.66
C SER A 219 -64.03 10.74 67.20
N SER A 220 -65.21 10.24 66.87
CA SER A 220 -65.76 10.33 65.51
C SER A 220 -66.06 11.80 65.20
N PRO A 221 -65.95 12.25 63.93
CA PRO A 221 -67.14 12.27 63.10
C PRO A 221 -66.92 12.07 61.57
N SER A 222 -67.97 11.50 60.96
CA SER A 222 -68.52 11.70 59.59
C SER A 222 -67.67 12.36 58.49
N LEU A 223 -67.47 11.65 57.37
CA LEU A 223 -68.25 11.71 56.12
C LEU A 223 -67.71 10.71 55.10
#